data_AF-A0A7C8VS08-F1
#
_entry.id   AF-A0A7C8VS08-F1
#
_cell.length_a   1.000
_cell.length_b   1.000
_cell.length_c   1.000
_cell.angle_alpha   90.00
_cell.angle_beta   90.00
_cell.angle_gamma   90.00
#
_symmetry.space_group_name_H-M   'P 1'
#
loop_
_entity.id
_entity.type
_entity.pdbx_description
1 polymer ?
#
loop_
_entity_poly.entity_id
_entity_poly.type
_entity_poly.pdbx_seq_one_letter_code
_entity_poly.pdbx_strand_id
1 'polypeptide(L)'
;MFARYIIVVVKTFTAQGVPDDDEIAIRGDALREAPNFNTEDTSIPKIEKTSPLTADQLEHFYHKIADLRKDLLDIEKSKDGLEGQELDNVAEKIFQLDAGIKFITEYFSEAIHKKVGLREQGTITFELLWTLFRPGILVYKKNLLGEGCLHRVQRCRYVKTKPPWYYIEASFISFDGEDYGYIHEYDFRIPQFPGQRPISSLPLYPFEFHADREEEEKRLIERAERAFVLNDRVMHRYLYEYKGHALCRAPESRNPIPKYSSIPIARGLFTTEQKLLYSPVLYGFSFGDRIWGAFSVLRLKEVQWKPEIIEFLSIPPVNKDFLRSVVQANATKQDNFDDIVQDKGKSLIGLFTGPPGVGKTLTAEVMAEIAERPFATTAQKALDSALDLGSRWNAVVLLDEADVFSPNTTTKT
;
A
#
# COMPACT_ATOMS: atom_id res chain seq x y z
N MET A 1 9.61 -36.18 -38.53
CA MET A 1 9.66 -35.20 -39.65
C MET A 1 9.83 -33.81 -39.04
N PHE A 2 11.08 -33.43 -38.71
CA PHE A 2 11.41 -32.23 -37.91
C PHE A 2 11.46 -30.95 -38.77
N ALA A 3 10.34 -30.60 -39.39
CA ALA A 3 10.22 -29.36 -40.16
C ALA A 3 9.28 -28.39 -39.45
N ARG A 4 9.66 -27.90 -38.27
CA ARG A 4 8.95 -26.80 -37.58
C ARG A 4 9.98 -25.90 -36.91
N TYR A 5 10.27 -24.76 -37.53
CA TYR A 5 11.02 -23.68 -36.89
C TYR A 5 10.37 -23.37 -35.54
N ILE A 6 11.11 -23.46 -34.44
CA ILE A 6 10.59 -23.20 -33.08
C ILE A 6 10.60 -21.70 -32.81
N ILE A 7 11.65 -21.02 -33.25
CA ILE A 7 11.86 -19.58 -33.14
C ILE A 7 12.24 -19.10 -34.53
N VAL A 8 11.61 -18.02 -34.96
CA VAL A 8 11.91 -17.34 -36.22
C VAL A 8 12.47 -15.98 -35.88
N VAL A 9 13.66 -15.69 -36.40
CA VAL A 9 14.30 -14.37 -36.27
C VAL A 9 14.34 -13.75 -37.65
N VAL A 10 13.67 -12.61 -37.81
CA VAL A 10 13.68 -11.82 -39.03
C VAL A 10 14.51 -10.58 -38.76
N LYS A 11 15.70 -10.52 -39.37
CA LYS A 11 16.54 -9.33 -39.31
C LYS A 11 15.93 -8.24 -40.17
N THR A 12 15.58 -7.12 -39.56
CA THR A 12 15.06 -5.96 -40.28
C THR A 12 16.21 -4.99 -40.58
N PHE A 13 16.07 -4.26 -41.67
CA PHE A 13 17.04 -3.24 -42.09
C PHE A 13 16.28 -1.99 -42.49
N THR A 14 16.79 -0.83 -42.09
CA THR A 14 16.31 0.46 -42.57
C THR A 14 16.46 0.56 -44.10
N ALA A 15 15.77 1.51 -44.72
CA ALA A 15 15.89 1.78 -46.17
C ALA A 15 17.33 2.12 -46.61
N GLN A 16 18.19 2.52 -45.66
CA GLN A 16 19.60 2.83 -45.86
C GLN A 16 20.52 1.62 -45.66
N GLY A 17 19.98 0.42 -45.42
CA GLY A 17 20.75 -0.81 -45.22
C GLY A 17 21.40 -0.93 -43.83
N VAL A 18 21.04 -0.05 -42.90
CA VAL A 18 21.47 -0.15 -41.50
C VAL A 18 20.59 -1.19 -40.80
N PRO A 19 21.16 -2.17 -40.07
CA PRO A 19 20.37 -3.10 -39.26
C PRO A 19 19.41 -2.35 -38.33
N ASP A 20 18.17 -2.83 -38.25
CA ASP A 20 17.11 -2.34 -37.34
C ASP A 20 16.73 -3.47 -36.36
N ASP A 21 15.75 -3.25 -35.47
CA ASP A 21 15.38 -4.23 -34.44
C ASP A 21 14.95 -5.59 -35.05
N ASP A 22 15.51 -6.68 -34.53
CA ASP A 22 15.17 -8.05 -34.95
C ASP A 22 13.71 -8.38 -34.57
N GLU A 23 12.92 -8.86 -35.52
CA GLU A 23 11.59 -9.40 -35.26
C GLU A 23 11.70 -10.88 -34.87
N ILE A 24 11.36 -11.20 -33.63
CA ILE A 24 11.49 -12.57 -33.08
C ILE A 24 10.09 -13.14 -32.84
N ALA A 25 9.76 -14.27 -33.46
CA ALA A 25 8.48 -14.96 -33.25
C ALA A 25 8.68 -16.39 -32.72
N ILE A 26 7.95 -16.77 -31.67
CA ILE A 26 7.90 -18.15 -31.16
C ILE A 26 6.78 -18.91 -31.86
N ARG A 27 7.15 -20.00 -32.54
CA ARG A 27 6.26 -20.88 -33.30
C ARG A 27 6.03 -22.24 -32.63
N GLY A 28 6.92 -22.64 -31.72
CA GLY A 28 6.81 -23.87 -30.94
C GLY A 28 5.65 -23.83 -29.95
N ASP A 29 4.74 -24.80 -30.04
CA ASP A 29 3.54 -24.87 -29.20
C ASP A 29 3.90 -25.18 -27.73
N ALA A 30 4.86 -26.07 -27.48
CA ALA A 30 5.28 -26.42 -26.12
C ALA A 30 5.95 -25.26 -25.39
N LEU A 31 6.70 -24.42 -26.12
CA LEU A 31 7.33 -23.23 -25.55
C LEU A 31 6.28 -22.17 -25.18
N ARG A 32 5.29 -21.99 -26.04
CA ARG A 32 4.20 -21.02 -25.87
C ARG A 32 3.20 -21.42 -24.79
N GLU A 33 2.97 -22.72 -24.62
CA GLU A 33 2.00 -23.28 -23.68
C GLU A 33 2.62 -23.66 -22.33
N ALA A 34 3.94 -23.46 -22.16
CA ALA A 34 4.60 -23.73 -20.90
C ALA A 34 3.90 -22.96 -19.76
N PRO A 35 3.55 -23.63 -18.65
CA PRO A 35 2.74 -23.06 -17.58
C PRO A 35 3.39 -21.84 -16.93
N ASN A 36 4.73 -21.81 -16.87
CA ASN A 36 5.49 -20.67 -16.36
C ASN A 36 5.67 -19.53 -17.40
N PHE A 37 5.18 -19.74 -18.63
CA PHE A 37 5.27 -18.79 -19.74
C PHE A 37 3.91 -18.15 -20.08
N ASN A 38 2.81 -18.91 -19.96
CA ASN A 38 1.46 -18.37 -19.94
C ASN A 38 1.08 -17.95 -18.51
N THR A 39 1.42 -16.73 -18.15
CA THR A 39 0.96 -16.15 -16.88
C THR A 39 -0.56 -15.95 -16.90
N GLU A 40 -1.24 -16.21 -15.78
CA GLU A 40 -2.63 -15.75 -15.54
C GLU A 40 -2.74 -14.20 -15.53
N ASP A 41 -1.60 -13.51 -15.64
CA ASP A 41 -1.50 -12.06 -15.82
C ASP A 41 -2.05 -11.63 -17.19
N THR A 42 -3.29 -11.13 -17.17
CA THR A 42 -4.04 -10.67 -18.35
C THR A 42 -3.42 -9.44 -19.05
N SER A 43 -2.37 -8.85 -18.48
CA SER A 43 -1.75 -7.63 -18.97
C SER A 43 -0.62 -7.85 -19.99
N ILE A 44 -0.04 -9.06 -20.07
CA ILE A 44 0.90 -9.44 -21.13
C ILE A 44 0.09 -10.12 -22.23
N PRO A 45 0.05 -9.57 -23.46
CA PRO A 45 -0.70 -10.20 -24.55
C PRO A 45 -0.23 -11.64 -24.72
N LYS A 46 -1.19 -12.58 -24.81
CA LYS A 46 -0.89 -13.96 -25.17
C LYS A 46 -0.03 -13.96 -26.42
N ILE A 47 1.02 -14.77 -26.41
CA ILE A 47 1.92 -14.85 -27.54
C ILE A 47 1.16 -15.52 -28.68
N GLU A 48 0.87 -14.73 -29.71
CA GLU A 48 0.23 -15.23 -30.90
C GLU A 48 1.25 -16.01 -31.72
N LYS A 49 0.83 -17.14 -32.29
CA LYS A 49 1.71 -18.05 -33.05
C LYS A 49 2.35 -17.38 -34.28
N THR A 50 1.85 -16.23 -34.71
CA THR A 50 2.26 -15.56 -35.95
C THR A 50 2.89 -14.20 -35.78
N SER A 51 2.77 -13.61 -34.60
CA SER A 51 3.15 -12.22 -34.36
C SER A 51 4.54 -12.16 -33.73
N PRO A 52 5.41 -11.20 -34.14
CA PRO A 52 6.66 -10.95 -33.44
C PRO A 52 6.42 -10.60 -31.97
N LEU A 53 7.33 -11.03 -31.11
CA LEU A 53 7.35 -10.68 -29.70
C LEU A 53 7.75 -9.22 -29.54
N THR A 54 7.11 -8.55 -28.59
CA THR A 54 7.56 -7.24 -28.12
C THR A 54 8.83 -7.39 -27.27
N ALA A 55 9.59 -6.30 -27.11
CA ALA A 55 10.74 -6.26 -26.21
C ALA A 55 10.35 -6.70 -24.78
N ASP A 56 9.25 -6.18 -24.25
CA ASP A 56 8.71 -6.56 -22.93
C ASP A 56 8.43 -8.08 -22.83
N GLN A 57 7.94 -8.72 -23.90
CA GLN A 57 7.70 -10.17 -23.92
C GLN A 57 9.01 -10.97 -23.92
N LEU A 58 10.05 -10.50 -24.60
CA LEU A 58 11.38 -11.13 -24.59
C LEU A 58 12.06 -10.97 -23.22
N GLU A 59 11.99 -9.79 -22.60
CA GLU A 59 12.49 -9.54 -21.25
C GLU A 59 11.76 -10.41 -20.22
N HIS A 60 10.44 -10.55 -20.35
CA HIS A 60 9.65 -11.45 -19.52
C HIS A 60 10.10 -12.91 -19.69
N PHE A 61 10.31 -13.36 -20.93
CA PHE A 61 10.87 -14.70 -21.20
C PHE A 61 12.17 -14.90 -20.44
N TYR A 62 13.09 -13.94 -20.53
CA TYR A 62 14.38 -14.02 -19.86
C TYR A 62 14.22 -14.23 -18.35
N HIS A 63 13.30 -13.52 -17.70
CA HIS A 63 13.04 -13.69 -16.26
C HIS A 63 12.48 -15.07 -15.89
N LYS A 64 11.86 -15.77 -16.84
CA LYS A 64 11.30 -17.12 -16.67
C LYS A 64 12.26 -18.25 -17.00
N ILE A 65 13.48 -17.98 -17.45
CA ILE A 65 14.46 -19.04 -17.80
C ILE A 65 14.71 -20.03 -16.66
N ALA A 66 14.79 -19.57 -15.40
CA ALA A 66 15.02 -20.45 -14.27
C ALA A 66 13.84 -21.41 -14.02
N ASP A 67 12.61 -20.88 -14.12
CA ASP A 67 11.37 -21.66 -14.01
C ASP A 67 11.27 -22.67 -15.16
N LEU A 68 11.54 -22.24 -16.39
CA LEU A 68 11.54 -23.09 -17.58
C LEU A 68 12.59 -24.21 -17.52
N ARG A 69 13.77 -23.94 -16.94
CA ARG A 69 14.80 -24.96 -16.70
C ARG A 69 14.33 -26.01 -15.70
N LYS A 70 13.55 -25.59 -14.69
CA LYS A 70 12.94 -26.53 -13.74
C LYS A 70 11.88 -27.39 -14.42
N ASP A 71 10.99 -26.78 -15.21
CA ASP A 71 9.98 -27.49 -16.00
C ASP A 71 10.62 -28.51 -16.95
N LEU A 72 11.71 -28.11 -17.64
CA LEU A 72 12.47 -28.99 -18.52
C LEU A 72 12.96 -30.23 -17.77
N LEU A 73 13.54 -30.04 -16.57
CA LEU A 73 14.08 -31.12 -15.74
C LEU A 73 12.98 -32.04 -15.21
N ASP A 74 11.80 -31.51 -14.89
CA ASP A 74 10.65 -32.30 -14.46
C ASP A 74 10.06 -33.12 -15.63
N ILE A 75 9.99 -32.54 -16.83
CA ILE A 75 9.57 -33.23 -18.05
C ILE A 75 10.57 -34.33 -18.44
N GLU A 76 11.87 -34.06 -18.33
CA GLU A 76 12.92 -35.06 -18.59
C GLU A 76 12.78 -36.29 -17.68
N LYS A 77 12.49 -36.11 -16.39
CA LYS A 77 12.22 -37.22 -15.47
C LYS A 77 10.95 -37.99 -15.82
N SER A 78 9.94 -37.32 -16.35
CA SER A 78 8.68 -37.97 -16.76
C SER A 78 8.82 -38.86 -17.99
N LYS A 79 9.97 -38.79 -18.69
CA LYS A 79 10.27 -39.57 -19.89
C LYS A 79 10.48 -41.06 -19.61
N ASP A 80 10.91 -41.40 -18.39
CA ASP A 80 11.27 -42.77 -18.03
C ASP A 80 10.05 -43.70 -18.05
N GLY A 81 10.14 -44.78 -18.82
CA GLY A 81 9.07 -45.77 -18.97
C GLY A 81 8.00 -45.44 -20.01
N LEU A 82 8.14 -44.33 -20.76
CA LEU A 82 7.27 -44.01 -21.90
C LEU A 82 7.77 -44.67 -23.19
N GLU A 83 6.83 -45.11 -24.04
CA GLU A 83 7.13 -45.73 -25.33
C GLU A 83 6.25 -45.16 -26.46
N GLY A 84 6.72 -45.33 -27.70
CA GLY A 84 5.96 -44.94 -28.89
C GLY A 84 5.64 -43.45 -28.95
N GLN A 85 4.37 -43.14 -29.26
CA GLN A 85 3.92 -41.77 -29.54
C GLN A 85 3.97 -40.84 -28.32
N GLU A 86 3.88 -41.37 -27.11
CA GLU A 86 4.00 -40.58 -25.88
C GLU A 86 5.44 -40.11 -25.66
N LEU A 87 6.41 -40.98 -25.92
CA LEU A 87 7.83 -40.65 -25.85
C LEU A 87 8.21 -39.58 -26.89
N ASP A 88 7.70 -39.69 -28.11
CA ASP A 88 7.93 -38.71 -29.18
C ASP A 88 7.37 -37.33 -28.81
N ASN A 89 6.17 -37.28 -28.21
CA ASN A 89 5.54 -36.04 -27.76
C ASN A 89 6.33 -35.36 -26.63
N VAL A 90 6.84 -36.14 -25.67
CA VAL A 90 7.67 -35.63 -24.56
C VAL A 90 9.02 -35.14 -25.09
N ALA A 91 9.66 -35.90 -25.97
CA ALA A 91 10.93 -35.50 -26.60
C ALA A 91 10.78 -34.18 -27.39
N GLU A 92 9.68 -33.99 -28.10
CA GLU A 92 9.39 -32.74 -28.82
C GLU A 92 9.23 -31.55 -27.84
N LYS A 93 8.55 -31.74 -26.70
CA LYS A 93 8.42 -30.70 -25.67
C LYS A 93 9.78 -30.30 -25.08
N ILE A 94 10.62 -31.29 -24.73
CA ILE A 94 11.99 -31.08 -24.22
C ILE A 94 12.80 -30.27 -25.23
N PHE A 95 12.78 -30.70 -26.50
CA PHE A 95 13.52 -30.03 -27.56
C PHE A 95 13.08 -28.57 -27.76
N GLN A 96 11.77 -28.30 -27.76
CA GLN A 96 11.24 -26.94 -27.90
C GLN A 96 11.61 -26.03 -26.73
N LEU A 97 11.54 -26.54 -25.49
CA LEU A 97 11.91 -25.80 -24.28
C LEU A 97 13.41 -25.49 -24.24
N ASP A 98 14.25 -26.50 -24.48
CA ASP A 98 15.71 -26.32 -24.48
C ASP A 98 16.17 -25.32 -25.55
N ALA A 99 15.63 -25.44 -26.78
CA ALA A 99 15.91 -24.50 -27.86
C ALA A 99 15.50 -23.05 -27.50
N GLY A 100 14.34 -22.87 -26.86
CA GLY A 100 13.85 -21.59 -26.33
C GLY A 100 14.79 -20.97 -25.29
N ILE A 101 15.15 -21.76 -24.29
CA ILE A 101 16.06 -21.34 -23.20
C ILE A 101 17.41 -20.94 -23.78
N LYS A 102 17.98 -21.76 -24.66
CA LYS A 102 19.28 -21.51 -25.30
C LYS A 102 19.25 -20.23 -26.11
N PHE A 103 18.25 -20.06 -26.97
CA PHE A 103 18.10 -18.87 -27.80
C PHE A 103 18.04 -17.59 -26.96
N ILE A 104 17.17 -17.53 -25.94
CA ILE A 104 17.01 -16.30 -25.14
C ILE A 104 18.24 -16.02 -24.28
N THR A 105 18.91 -17.07 -23.78
CA THR A 105 20.18 -16.92 -23.05
C THR A 105 21.26 -16.31 -23.96
N GLU A 106 21.34 -16.76 -25.20
CA GLU A 106 22.31 -16.26 -26.19
C GLU A 106 21.96 -14.84 -26.66
N TYR A 107 20.68 -14.58 -26.95
CA TYR A 107 20.16 -13.29 -27.39
C TYR A 107 20.48 -12.17 -26.39
N PHE A 108 20.32 -12.43 -25.09
CA PHE A 108 20.60 -11.44 -24.04
C PHE A 108 22.02 -11.54 -23.46
N SER A 109 22.91 -12.37 -24.01
CA SER A 109 24.26 -12.60 -23.45
C SER A 109 25.04 -11.31 -23.20
N GLU A 110 25.05 -10.37 -24.15
CA GLU A 110 25.74 -9.09 -24.00
C GLU A 110 25.12 -8.23 -22.88
N ALA A 111 23.80 -8.15 -22.82
CA ALA A 111 23.09 -7.43 -21.76
C ALA A 111 23.36 -8.05 -20.38
N ILE A 112 23.44 -9.38 -20.30
CA ILE A 112 23.78 -10.13 -19.08
C ILE A 112 25.21 -9.82 -18.66
N HIS A 113 26.18 -9.86 -19.57
CA HIS A 113 27.58 -9.54 -19.27
C HIS A 113 27.73 -8.09 -18.78
N LYS A 114 27.09 -7.13 -19.45
CA LYS A 114 27.06 -5.72 -19.02
C LYS A 114 26.43 -5.58 -17.63
N LYS A 115 25.30 -6.24 -17.39
CA LYS A 115 24.63 -6.25 -16.09
C LYS A 115 25.54 -6.77 -14.98
N VAL A 116 26.21 -7.90 -15.19
CA VAL A 116 27.10 -8.49 -14.16
C VAL A 116 28.20 -7.50 -13.77
N GLY A 117 28.88 -6.90 -14.74
CA GLY A 117 29.94 -5.92 -14.47
C GLY A 117 29.43 -4.66 -13.75
N LEU A 118 28.27 -4.13 -14.15
CA LEU A 118 27.67 -2.96 -13.49
C LEU A 118 27.17 -3.28 -12.08
N ARG A 119 26.63 -4.49 -11.87
CA ARG A 119 26.16 -4.94 -10.56
C ARG A 119 27.30 -5.04 -9.54
N GLU A 120 28.47 -5.53 -9.95
CA GLU A 120 29.67 -5.56 -9.10
C GLU A 120 30.12 -4.14 -8.69
N GLN A 121 29.90 -3.15 -9.56
CA GLN A 121 30.17 -1.75 -9.29
C GLN A 121 29.06 -1.05 -8.50
N GLY A 122 27.92 -1.71 -8.28
CA GLY A 122 26.73 -1.12 -7.64
C GLY A 122 26.04 -0.04 -8.50
N THR A 123 26.29 -0.03 -9.81
CA THR A 123 25.73 0.94 -10.76
C THR A 123 24.79 0.29 -11.78
N ILE A 124 24.06 1.10 -12.53
CA ILE A 124 23.19 0.64 -13.63
C ILE A 124 23.03 1.75 -14.68
N THR A 125 22.76 1.38 -15.93
CA THR A 125 22.33 2.34 -16.98
C THR A 125 20.82 2.26 -17.19
N PHE A 126 20.22 3.29 -17.79
CA PHE A 126 18.78 3.33 -17.99
C PHE A 126 18.26 2.15 -18.82
N GLU A 127 19.02 1.73 -19.84
CA GLU A 127 18.65 0.65 -20.78
C GLU A 127 18.63 -0.73 -20.11
N LEU A 128 19.34 -0.90 -18.99
CA LEU A 128 19.47 -2.17 -18.28
C LEU A 128 18.58 -2.28 -17.04
N LEU A 129 17.66 -1.32 -16.81
CA LEU A 129 16.75 -1.35 -15.66
C LEU A 129 15.88 -2.61 -15.65
N TRP A 130 15.45 -3.12 -16.81
CA TRP A 130 14.74 -4.40 -16.91
C TRP A 130 15.50 -5.58 -16.35
N THR A 131 16.83 -5.56 -16.42
CA THR A 131 17.62 -6.64 -15.82
C THR A 131 17.64 -6.57 -14.29
N LEU A 132 17.42 -5.39 -13.72
CA LEU A 132 17.47 -5.08 -12.29
C LEU A 132 16.12 -5.35 -11.63
N PHE A 133 15.01 -4.91 -12.25
CA PHE A 133 13.65 -5.07 -11.73
C PHE A 133 12.96 -6.30 -12.31
N ARG A 134 12.97 -7.39 -11.55
CA ARG A 134 12.30 -8.65 -11.91
C ARG A 134 10.97 -8.77 -11.16
N PRO A 135 9.91 -9.30 -11.78
CA PRO A 135 8.71 -9.68 -11.06
C PRO A 135 9.02 -10.53 -9.81
N GLY A 136 8.37 -10.22 -8.70
CA GLY A 136 8.52 -10.91 -7.42
C GLY A 136 9.61 -10.36 -6.50
N ILE A 137 10.56 -9.55 -6.97
CA ILE A 137 11.59 -9.00 -6.08
C ILE A 137 11.02 -7.91 -5.17
N LEU A 138 11.66 -7.73 -4.01
CA LEU A 138 11.38 -6.63 -3.10
C LEU A 138 12.19 -5.39 -3.46
N VAL A 139 11.52 -4.25 -3.53
CA VAL A 139 12.10 -2.95 -3.85
C VAL A 139 11.82 -1.95 -2.73
N TYR A 140 12.80 -1.10 -2.43
CA TYR A 140 12.76 -0.12 -1.35
C TYR A 140 12.49 1.28 -1.88
N LYS A 141 11.54 1.98 -1.25
CA LYS A 141 11.22 3.40 -1.48
C LYS A 141 10.89 4.07 -0.16
N LYS A 142 11.19 5.36 -0.05
CA LYS A 142 10.68 6.22 1.02
C LYS A 142 9.38 6.91 0.60
N ASN A 143 8.41 6.95 1.51
CA ASN A 143 7.19 7.73 1.32
C ASN A 143 7.47 9.25 1.46
N LEU A 144 6.44 10.07 1.27
CA LEU A 144 6.54 11.53 1.43
C LEU A 144 6.84 11.99 2.87
N LEU A 145 6.70 11.11 3.87
CA LEU A 145 7.11 11.37 5.26
C LEU A 145 8.58 10.98 5.54
N GLY A 146 9.29 10.47 4.53
CA GLY A 146 10.68 10.00 4.63
C GLY A 146 10.83 8.58 5.19
N GLU A 147 9.74 7.82 5.31
CA GLU A 147 9.72 6.48 5.88
C GLU A 147 9.84 5.41 4.79
N GLY A 148 10.74 4.45 4.98
CA GLY A 148 10.95 3.33 4.06
C GLY A 148 9.78 2.37 4.01
N CYS A 149 9.51 1.81 2.84
CA CYS A 149 8.54 0.71 2.66
C CYS A 149 9.02 -0.19 1.53
N LEU A 150 8.87 -1.49 1.74
CA LEU A 150 9.10 -2.46 0.68
C LEU A 150 7.84 -2.67 -0.14
N HIS A 151 8.04 -2.87 -1.43
CA HIS A 151 7.00 -3.23 -2.37
C HIS A 151 7.48 -4.45 -3.15
N ARG A 152 6.55 -5.33 -3.52
CA ARG A 152 6.82 -6.48 -4.36
C ARG A 152 6.54 -6.11 -5.81
N VAL A 153 7.57 -6.12 -6.64
CA VAL A 153 7.44 -5.86 -8.07
C VAL A 153 6.46 -6.86 -8.68
N GLN A 154 5.45 -6.37 -9.37
CA GLN A 154 4.52 -7.17 -10.14
C GLN A 154 4.94 -7.18 -11.60
N ARG A 155 5.17 -5.98 -12.15
CA ARG A 155 5.43 -5.79 -13.57
C ARG A 155 6.33 -4.57 -13.79
N CYS A 156 7.10 -4.58 -14.86
CA CYS A 156 7.86 -3.43 -15.31
C CYS A 156 7.83 -3.30 -16.84
N ARG A 157 8.04 -2.09 -17.36
CA ARG A 157 8.13 -1.83 -18.82
C ARG A 157 8.76 -0.49 -19.13
N TYR A 158 9.36 -0.36 -20.31
CA TYR A 158 9.72 0.96 -20.85
C TYR A 158 8.52 1.63 -21.51
N VAL A 159 8.35 2.93 -21.25
CA VAL A 159 7.32 3.74 -21.89
C VAL A 159 7.98 4.76 -22.82
N LYS A 160 7.72 4.60 -24.12
CA LYS A 160 8.25 5.44 -25.21
C LYS A 160 7.55 6.81 -25.27
N THR A 161 7.74 7.65 -24.25
CA THR A 161 7.38 9.08 -24.27
C THR A 161 8.63 9.95 -24.45
N LYS A 162 8.47 11.29 -24.46
CA LYS A 162 9.60 12.24 -24.54
C LYS A 162 9.61 13.12 -23.28
N PRO A 163 10.56 12.92 -22.33
CA PRO A 163 11.57 11.86 -22.28
C PRO A 163 10.97 10.48 -21.92
N PRO A 164 11.64 9.35 -22.23
CA PRO A 164 11.15 8.02 -21.87
C PRO A 164 11.26 7.76 -20.36
N TRP A 165 10.45 6.80 -19.89
CA TRP A 165 10.39 6.40 -18.49
C TRP A 165 10.45 4.88 -18.39
N TYR A 166 11.00 4.39 -17.28
CA TYR A 166 10.84 3.00 -16.88
C TYR A 166 9.77 2.91 -15.81
N TYR A 167 8.70 2.20 -16.12
CA TYR A 167 7.51 2.07 -15.28
C TYR A 167 7.57 0.79 -14.48
N ILE A 168 7.23 0.85 -13.20
CA ILE A 168 7.25 -0.27 -12.27
C ILE A 168 5.90 -0.30 -11.57
N GLU A 169 5.22 -1.43 -11.65
CA GLU A 169 4.03 -1.74 -10.89
C GLU A 169 4.45 -2.63 -9.72
N ALA A 170 4.11 -2.24 -8.51
CA ALA A 170 4.45 -3.03 -7.33
C ALA A 170 3.32 -3.01 -6.32
N SER A 171 3.29 -4.01 -5.45
CA SER A 171 2.27 -4.11 -4.41
C SER A 171 2.86 -4.08 -3.01
N PHE A 172 2.07 -3.58 -2.07
CA PHE A 172 2.39 -3.55 -0.64
C PHE A 172 1.13 -3.86 0.17
N ILE A 173 1.25 -4.08 1.46
CA ILE A 173 0.12 -4.43 2.34
C ILE A 173 -0.30 -3.21 3.13
N SER A 174 -1.61 -2.99 3.25
CA SER A 174 -2.19 -1.98 4.12
C SER A 174 -3.37 -2.54 4.90
N PHE A 175 -3.88 -1.74 5.82
CA PHE A 175 -5.14 -1.93 6.54
C PHE A 175 -6.18 -0.89 6.08
N ASP A 176 -7.45 -1.28 5.96
CA ASP A 176 -8.54 -0.46 5.42
C ASP A 176 -9.58 -0.13 6.50
N GLY A 177 -9.27 -0.43 7.76
CA GLY A 177 -10.19 -0.31 8.88
C GLY A 177 -10.89 -1.63 9.23
N GLU A 178 -10.98 -2.59 8.31
CA GLU A 178 -11.64 -3.88 8.53
C GLU A 178 -10.68 -5.04 8.28
N ASP A 179 -10.00 -5.05 7.14
CA ASP A 179 -9.15 -6.13 6.67
C ASP A 179 -7.77 -5.65 6.23
N TYR A 180 -6.84 -6.60 6.14
CA TYR A 180 -5.54 -6.39 5.55
C TYR A 180 -5.56 -6.85 4.09
N GLY A 181 -5.01 -6.05 3.18
CA GLY A 181 -5.05 -6.37 1.76
C GLY A 181 -3.85 -5.84 1.00
N TYR A 182 -3.61 -6.43 -0.17
CA TYR A 182 -2.61 -5.94 -1.11
C TYR A 182 -3.15 -4.72 -1.85
N ILE A 183 -2.36 -3.66 -1.85
CA ILE A 183 -2.56 -2.48 -2.69
C ILE A 183 -1.57 -2.55 -3.84
N HIS A 184 -2.08 -2.40 -5.05
CA HIS A 184 -1.26 -2.26 -6.24
C HIS A 184 -1.02 -0.77 -6.50
N GLU A 185 0.24 -0.36 -6.46
CA GLU A 185 0.67 0.98 -6.84
C GLU A 185 1.27 0.91 -8.24
N TYR A 186 0.67 1.67 -9.14
CA TYR A 186 1.04 1.68 -10.55
C TYR A 186 2.03 2.82 -10.84
N ASP A 187 2.11 3.87 -10.02
CA ASP A 187 2.75 5.13 -10.42
C ASP A 187 4.29 5.19 -10.25
N PHE A 188 4.99 4.09 -9.99
CA PHE A 188 6.45 4.15 -9.88
C PHE A 188 7.09 4.33 -11.24
N ARG A 189 7.87 5.39 -11.38
CA ARG A 189 8.55 5.74 -12.63
C ARG A 189 9.97 6.21 -12.38
N ILE A 190 10.90 5.67 -13.16
CA ILE A 190 12.28 6.13 -13.22
C ILE A 190 12.42 6.93 -14.52
N PRO A 191 12.63 8.26 -14.46
CA PRO A 191 12.88 9.05 -15.66
C PRO A 191 14.21 8.64 -16.29
N GLN A 192 14.33 8.78 -17.61
CA GLN A 192 15.60 8.55 -18.30
C GLN A 192 16.73 9.37 -17.66
N PHE A 193 17.89 8.72 -17.51
CA PHE A 193 19.11 9.35 -17.06
C PHE A 193 20.28 8.94 -17.96
N PRO A 194 21.26 9.83 -18.19
CA PRO A 194 22.42 9.51 -19.00
C PRO A 194 23.46 8.71 -18.21
N GLY A 195 24.13 7.78 -18.88
CA GLY A 195 25.27 7.05 -18.35
C GLY A 195 24.95 6.11 -17.20
N GLN A 196 25.97 5.82 -16.39
CA GLN A 196 25.84 4.94 -15.22
C GLN A 196 25.43 5.72 -13.98
N ARG A 197 24.60 5.10 -13.15
CA ARG A 197 24.11 5.68 -11.90
C ARG A 197 24.16 4.65 -10.77
N PRO A 198 24.50 5.04 -9.52
CA PRO A 198 24.41 4.13 -8.38
C PRO A 198 22.97 3.62 -8.21
N ILE A 199 22.80 2.31 -8.04
CA ILE A 199 21.48 1.66 -7.91
C ILE A 199 20.70 2.25 -6.72
N SER A 200 21.38 2.47 -5.58
CA SER A 200 20.80 3.05 -4.37
C SER A 200 20.32 4.50 -4.50
N SER A 201 20.70 5.19 -5.58
CA SER A 201 20.27 6.57 -5.86
C SER A 201 19.00 6.66 -6.73
N LEU A 202 18.49 5.52 -7.22
CA LEU A 202 17.21 5.47 -7.91
C LEU A 202 16.07 5.79 -6.93
N PRO A 203 14.94 6.37 -7.40
CA PRO A 203 13.80 6.70 -6.53
C PRO A 203 13.15 5.46 -5.87
N LEU A 204 13.37 4.29 -6.47
CA LEU A 204 12.99 2.96 -6.02
C LEU A 204 14.10 2.02 -6.53
N TYR A 205 14.57 1.09 -5.70
CA TYR A 205 15.62 0.15 -6.10
C TYR A 205 15.47 -1.20 -5.39
N PRO A 206 16.03 -2.30 -5.93
CA PRO A 206 15.95 -3.60 -5.28
C PRO A 206 16.58 -3.57 -3.89
N PHE A 207 15.87 -4.10 -2.91
CA PHE A 207 16.25 -3.98 -1.51
C PHE A 207 17.57 -4.70 -1.17
N GLU A 208 18.01 -5.65 -2.01
CA GLU A 208 19.33 -6.27 -1.92
C GLU A 208 20.50 -5.28 -2.01
N PHE A 209 20.29 -4.07 -2.56
CA PHE A 209 21.30 -3.00 -2.65
C PHE A 209 21.19 -1.95 -1.52
N HIS A 210 20.35 -2.19 -0.51
CA HIS A 210 20.26 -1.29 0.64
C HIS A 210 21.48 -1.44 1.55
N ALA A 211 22.12 -0.33 1.93
CA ALA A 211 23.37 -0.35 2.70
C ALA A 211 23.20 -1.00 4.08
N ASP A 212 22.12 -0.66 4.79
CA ASP A 212 21.84 -1.14 6.15
C ASP A 212 20.68 -2.15 6.15
N ARG A 213 20.73 -3.12 5.23
CA ARG A 213 19.61 -4.01 4.94
C ARG A 213 19.06 -4.71 6.19
N GLU A 214 19.92 -5.29 7.02
CA GLU A 214 19.52 -6.04 8.21
C GLU A 214 18.82 -5.14 9.24
N GLU A 215 19.33 -3.93 9.46
CA GLU A 215 18.76 -2.97 10.40
C GLU A 215 17.41 -2.44 9.88
N GLU A 216 17.32 -2.14 8.58
CA GLU A 216 16.06 -1.68 7.99
C GLU A 216 15.03 -2.81 7.95
N GLU A 217 15.40 -4.08 7.68
CA GLU A 217 14.50 -5.24 7.81
C GLU A 217 13.89 -5.31 9.21
N LYS A 218 14.73 -5.25 10.24
CA LYS A 218 14.29 -5.27 11.64
C LYS A 218 13.34 -4.12 11.94
N ARG A 219 13.69 -2.89 11.53
CA ARG A 219 12.87 -1.70 11.73
C ARG A 219 11.49 -1.80 11.05
N LEU A 220 11.45 -2.34 9.83
CA LEU A 220 10.20 -2.52 9.09
C LEU A 220 9.30 -3.56 9.77
N ILE A 221 9.88 -4.66 10.26
CA ILE A 221 9.16 -5.69 11.01
C ILE A 221 8.60 -5.12 12.33
N GLU A 222 9.42 -4.44 13.12
CA GLU A 222 8.99 -3.81 14.39
C GLU A 222 7.86 -2.79 14.16
N ARG A 223 7.94 -2.01 13.07
CA ARG A 223 6.89 -1.07 12.69
C ARG A 223 5.59 -1.81 12.33
N ALA A 224 5.66 -2.88 11.55
CA ALA A 224 4.48 -3.66 11.18
C ALA A 224 3.80 -4.26 12.41
N GLU A 225 4.58 -4.82 13.34
CA GLU A 225 4.05 -5.37 14.60
C GLU A 225 3.40 -4.29 15.46
N ARG A 226 4.01 -3.11 15.57
CA ARG A 226 3.38 -1.95 16.21
C ARG A 226 2.05 -1.61 15.54
N ALA A 227 2.01 -1.54 14.21
CA ALA A 227 0.78 -1.23 13.49
C ALA A 227 -0.32 -2.27 13.72
N PHE A 228 0.03 -3.56 13.75
CA PHE A 228 -0.94 -4.62 14.03
C PHE A 228 -1.55 -4.47 15.42
N VAL A 229 -0.75 -4.15 16.44
CA VAL A 229 -1.27 -3.85 17.79
C VAL A 229 -2.20 -2.62 17.75
N LEU A 230 -1.84 -1.57 17.02
CA LEU A 230 -2.67 -0.36 16.92
C LEU A 230 -4.01 -0.62 16.22
N ASN A 231 -4.03 -1.53 15.23
CA ASN A 231 -5.23 -1.93 14.48
C ASN A 231 -6.10 -2.94 15.23
N ASP A 232 -5.51 -3.80 16.08
CA ASP A 232 -6.20 -4.92 16.74
C ASP A 232 -6.71 -4.59 18.15
N ARG A 233 -6.44 -3.38 18.69
CA ARG A 233 -7.03 -2.92 19.95
C ARG A 233 -8.56 -2.79 19.81
N VAL A 234 -9.22 -3.90 20.12
CA VAL A 234 -10.65 -4.22 20.13
C VAL A 234 -11.51 -3.03 20.59
N MET A 235 -12.39 -2.58 19.68
CA MET A 235 -13.69 -1.93 19.88
C MET A 235 -13.84 -0.62 20.67
N HIS A 236 -12.86 -0.10 21.43
CA HIS A 236 -13.16 1.04 22.33
C HIS A 236 -12.22 2.25 22.35
N ARG A 237 -10.99 2.23 21.80
CA ARG A 237 -10.09 3.41 21.86
C ARG A 237 -9.18 3.57 20.63
N TYR A 238 -9.71 4.17 19.55
CA TYR A 238 -8.96 4.52 18.32
C TYR A 238 -8.19 5.85 18.41
N LEU A 239 -7.96 6.38 19.62
CA LEU A 239 -7.40 7.71 19.77
C LEU A 239 -5.91 7.65 20.10
N TYR A 240 -5.13 8.34 19.27
CA TYR A 240 -3.69 8.47 19.42
C TYR A 240 -3.29 9.94 19.28
N GLU A 241 -2.28 10.34 20.04
CA GLU A 241 -1.62 11.62 19.84
C GLU A 241 -0.67 11.50 18.65
N TYR A 242 -0.73 12.47 17.73
CA TYR A 242 0.17 12.56 16.58
C TYR A 242 0.85 13.92 16.52
N LYS A 243 2.17 13.92 16.34
CA LYS A 243 2.98 15.13 16.14
C LYS A 243 3.83 14.99 14.88
N GLY A 244 3.63 15.91 13.94
CA GLY A 244 4.38 16.01 12.69
C GLY A 244 3.48 16.12 11.47
N HIS A 245 4.06 16.01 10.27
CA HIS A 245 3.29 16.03 9.03
C HIS A 245 2.51 14.74 8.82
N ALA A 246 1.28 14.85 8.35
CA ALA A 246 0.46 13.74 7.87
C ALA A 246 0.30 13.82 6.34
N LEU A 247 -0.01 12.70 5.70
CA LEU A 247 -0.32 12.67 4.27
C LEU A 247 -1.82 12.85 4.09
N CYS A 248 -2.24 13.84 3.30
CA CYS A 248 -3.65 14.05 2.97
C CYS A 248 -3.87 13.75 1.48
N ARG A 249 -4.87 12.92 1.17
CA ARG A 249 -5.34 12.69 -0.22
C ARG A 249 -6.59 13.53 -0.46
N ALA A 250 -6.38 14.77 -0.93
CA ALA A 250 -7.40 15.72 -1.41
C ALA A 250 -8.51 16.14 -0.41
N PRO A 251 -9.10 17.35 -0.55
CA PRO A 251 -9.69 18.04 0.61
C PRO A 251 -11.12 17.64 1.03
N GLU A 252 -11.94 16.94 0.22
CA GLU A 252 -13.39 17.05 0.46
C GLU A 252 -14.29 15.82 0.32
N SER A 253 -13.87 14.64 -0.14
CA SER A 253 -14.77 13.48 -0.03
C SER A 253 -14.11 12.14 -0.28
N ARG A 254 -14.63 11.16 0.44
CA ARG A 254 -14.30 9.73 0.49
C ARG A 254 -13.13 9.41 1.40
N ASN A 255 -13.43 8.51 2.33
CA ASN A 255 -12.48 7.74 3.11
C ASN A 255 -11.21 7.46 2.28
N PRO A 256 -10.02 7.96 2.68
CA PRO A 256 -8.78 7.81 1.90
C PRO A 256 -8.27 6.37 1.88
N ILE A 257 -8.94 5.50 2.63
CA ILE A 257 -8.73 4.06 2.66
C ILE A 257 -8.77 3.49 1.23
N PRO A 258 -7.66 2.91 0.76
CA PRO A 258 -7.59 2.25 -0.53
C PRO A 258 -8.55 1.04 -0.55
N LYS A 259 -9.40 0.94 -1.57
CA LYS A 259 -10.19 -0.29 -1.78
C LYS A 259 -9.30 -1.39 -2.33
N TYR A 260 -9.28 -2.55 -1.67
CA TYR A 260 -8.46 -3.69 -2.07
C TYR A 260 -8.95 -4.36 -3.34
N SER A 261 -8.02 -4.95 -4.07
CA SER A 261 -8.30 -5.79 -5.24
C SER A 261 -8.14 -7.30 -4.96
N SER A 262 -8.12 -7.74 -3.68
CA SER A 262 -7.77 -9.13 -3.35
C SER A 262 -8.49 -9.68 -2.12
N ILE A 263 -8.45 -11.01 -1.98
CA ILE A 263 -8.85 -11.77 -0.79
C ILE A 263 -8.14 -11.18 0.45
N PRO A 264 -8.85 -10.92 1.56
CA PRO A 264 -8.27 -10.45 2.81
C PRO A 264 -7.14 -11.36 3.32
N ILE A 265 -6.09 -10.77 3.87
CA ILE A 265 -5.04 -11.49 4.59
C ILE A 265 -5.58 -11.80 6.00
N ALA A 266 -5.59 -13.08 6.37
CA ALA A 266 -6.08 -13.52 7.66
C ALA A 266 -5.32 -12.84 8.82
N ARG A 267 -6.07 -12.28 9.78
CA ARG A 267 -5.50 -11.62 10.95
C ARG A 267 -4.67 -12.61 11.78
N GLY A 268 -3.54 -12.14 12.32
CA GLY A 268 -2.70 -12.88 13.26
C GLY A 268 -1.69 -13.86 12.66
N LEU A 269 -1.69 -14.08 11.33
CA LEU A 269 -0.79 -15.02 10.65
C LEU A 269 0.01 -14.34 9.52
N PHE A 270 0.77 -13.30 9.86
CA PHE A 270 1.63 -12.60 8.89
C PHE A 270 3.01 -13.26 8.77
N THR A 271 3.40 -13.61 7.54
CA THR A 271 4.77 -14.04 7.23
C THR A 271 5.77 -12.88 7.37
N THR A 272 7.05 -13.18 7.49
CA THR A 272 8.12 -12.16 7.53
C THR A 272 8.07 -11.23 6.32
N GLU A 273 7.89 -11.78 5.11
CA GLU A 273 7.73 -10.96 3.89
C GLU A 273 6.52 -10.04 3.96
N GLN A 274 5.38 -10.51 4.49
CA GLN A 274 4.18 -9.68 4.62
C GLN A 274 4.39 -8.53 5.62
N LYS A 275 5.12 -8.77 6.72
CA LYS A 275 5.51 -7.69 7.65
C LYS A 275 6.39 -6.64 6.97
N LEU A 276 7.35 -7.09 6.16
CA LEU A 276 8.24 -6.22 5.39
C LEU A 276 7.49 -5.35 4.36
N LEU A 277 6.43 -5.90 3.76
CA LEU A 277 5.56 -5.21 2.80
C LEU A 277 4.53 -4.27 3.45
N TYR A 278 4.45 -4.21 4.79
CA TYR A 278 3.41 -3.44 5.45
C TYR A 278 3.67 -1.92 5.40
N SER A 279 2.59 -1.20 5.06
CA SER A 279 2.53 0.26 4.95
C SER A 279 3.12 0.96 6.18
N PRO A 280 3.88 2.06 6.01
CA PRO A 280 4.39 2.86 7.12
C PRO A 280 3.32 3.69 7.84
N VAL A 281 2.12 3.78 7.27
CA VAL A 281 1.07 4.70 7.72
C VAL A 281 -0.23 3.99 8.07
N LEU A 282 -0.96 4.56 9.04
CA LEU A 282 -2.35 4.24 9.34
C LEU A 282 -3.26 5.37 8.88
N TYR A 283 -4.44 5.01 8.40
CA TYR A 283 -5.46 5.99 8.03
C TYR A 283 -6.29 6.36 9.27
N GLY A 284 -6.58 7.66 9.41
CA GLY A 284 -7.36 8.16 10.55
C GLY A 284 -7.95 9.54 10.29
N PHE A 285 -8.75 10.02 11.24
CA PHE A 285 -9.33 11.35 11.23
C PHE A 285 -8.59 12.26 12.21
N SER A 286 -8.11 13.43 11.75
CA SER A 286 -7.54 14.46 12.63
C SER A 286 -8.68 15.31 13.19
N PHE A 287 -8.88 15.31 14.51
CA PHE A 287 -9.92 16.13 15.15
C PHE A 287 -9.61 17.64 15.07
N GLY A 288 -8.33 18.02 15.19
CA GLY A 288 -7.90 19.42 15.14
C GLY A 288 -8.05 20.02 13.74
N ASP A 289 -7.59 19.29 12.72
CA ASP A 289 -7.65 19.76 11.32
C ASP A 289 -8.96 19.39 10.62
N ARG A 290 -9.76 18.51 11.23
CA ARG A 290 -11.04 17.97 10.71
C ARG A 290 -10.94 17.32 9.34
N ILE A 291 -9.81 16.67 9.06
CA ILE A 291 -9.55 15.99 7.79
C ILE A 291 -9.13 14.54 8.02
N TRP A 292 -9.46 13.69 7.05
CA TRP A 292 -8.89 12.36 6.96
C TRP A 292 -7.47 12.42 6.41
N GLY A 293 -6.60 11.57 6.94
CA GLY A 293 -5.21 11.50 6.52
C GLY A 293 -4.57 10.15 6.80
N ALA A 294 -3.33 10.02 6.36
CA ALA A 294 -2.43 8.91 6.65
C ALA A 294 -1.31 9.41 7.58
N PHE A 295 -1.15 8.71 8.70
CA PHE A 295 -0.29 9.08 9.82
C PHE A 295 0.80 8.04 9.99
N SER A 296 2.05 8.49 10.19
CA SER A 296 3.18 7.60 10.47
C SER A 296 2.91 6.74 11.70
N VAL A 297 3.01 5.42 11.56
CA VAL A 297 2.89 4.44 12.66
C VAL A 297 3.87 4.74 13.79
N LEU A 298 5.07 5.21 13.44
CA LEU A 298 6.15 5.47 14.39
C LEU A 298 5.92 6.75 15.21
N ARG A 299 5.12 7.69 14.70
CA ARG A 299 4.84 8.97 15.37
C ARG A 299 3.57 8.96 16.22
N LEU A 300 2.74 7.91 16.09
CA LEU A 300 1.55 7.73 16.92
C LEU A 300 1.96 7.38 18.36
N LYS A 301 1.34 8.03 19.33
CA LYS A 301 1.52 7.77 20.76
C LYS A 301 0.18 7.62 21.45
N GLU A 302 0.16 6.90 22.56
CA GLU A 302 -1.02 6.88 23.43
C GLU A 302 -1.30 8.30 23.93
N VAL A 303 -2.57 8.70 23.91
CA VAL A 303 -2.99 10.02 24.40
C VAL A 303 -2.72 10.11 25.90
N GLN A 304 -2.07 11.20 26.28
CA GLN A 304 -1.80 11.54 27.68
C GLN A 304 -2.86 12.53 28.14
N TRP A 305 -3.97 12.01 28.68
CA TRP A 305 -5.06 12.81 29.23
C TRP A 305 -4.62 13.57 30.47
N LYS A 306 -5.05 14.82 30.58
CA LYS A 306 -4.65 15.75 31.65
C LYS A 306 -5.86 16.26 32.43
N PRO A 307 -6.58 15.41 33.17
CA PRO A 307 -7.76 15.83 33.93
C PRO A 307 -7.47 16.94 34.96
N GLU A 308 -6.21 17.13 35.35
CA GLU A 308 -5.75 18.22 36.21
C GLU A 308 -5.96 19.62 35.62
N ILE A 309 -6.17 19.76 34.30
CA ILE A 309 -6.33 21.09 33.68
C ILE A 309 -7.58 21.85 34.14
N ILE A 310 -8.57 21.16 34.73
CA ILE A 310 -9.73 21.78 35.38
C ILE A 310 -9.33 22.74 36.52
N GLU A 311 -8.15 22.57 37.11
CA GLU A 311 -7.68 23.49 38.14
C GLU A 311 -7.41 24.90 37.59
N PHE A 312 -7.11 25.03 36.29
CA PHE A 312 -6.96 26.32 35.62
C PHE A 312 -8.29 27.01 35.29
N LEU A 313 -9.43 26.31 35.39
CA LEU A 313 -10.74 26.96 35.23
C LEU A 313 -11.02 27.89 36.39
N SER A 314 -11.32 29.15 36.07
CA SER A 314 -11.71 30.19 37.03
C SER A 314 -13.19 30.07 37.41
N ILE A 315 -13.60 28.91 37.91
CA ILE A 315 -14.94 28.62 38.43
C ILE A 315 -14.87 28.19 39.91
N PRO A 316 -15.95 28.36 40.69
CA PRO A 316 -15.97 27.96 42.10
C PRO A 316 -15.60 26.47 42.29
N PRO A 317 -14.83 26.11 43.33
CA PRO A 317 -14.41 24.72 43.56
C PRO A 317 -15.57 23.71 43.59
N VAL A 318 -16.68 24.07 44.22
CA VAL A 318 -17.91 23.25 44.27
C VAL A 318 -18.40 22.88 42.87
N ASN A 319 -18.30 23.81 41.91
CA ASN A 319 -18.71 23.56 40.53
C ASN A 319 -17.72 22.64 39.81
N LYS A 320 -16.41 22.74 40.11
CA LYS A 320 -15.40 21.82 39.55
C LYS A 320 -15.67 20.38 39.99
N ASP A 321 -15.95 20.18 41.27
CA ASP A 321 -16.22 18.86 41.83
C ASP A 321 -17.52 18.26 41.28
N PHE A 322 -18.56 19.10 41.15
CA PHE A 322 -19.81 18.71 40.49
C PHE A 322 -19.57 18.27 39.04
N LEU A 323 -18.88 19.08 38.24
CA LEU A 323 -18.60 18.77 36.83
C LEU A 323 -17.78 17.49 36.66
N ARG A 324 -16.70 17.32 37.44
CA ARG A 324 -15.91 16.08 37.50
C ARG A 324 -16.79 14.87 37.75
N SER A 325 -17.61 14.92 38.80
CA SER A 325 -18.46 13.80 39.21
C SER A 325 -19.46 13.42 38.12
N VAL A 326 -20.11 14.41 37.50
CA VAL A 326 -21.11 14.17 36.44
C VAL A 326 -20.46 13.57 35.20
N VAL A 327 -19.32 14.11 34.77
CA VAL A 327 -18.61 13.65 33.56
C VAL A 327 -18.04 12.24 33.76
N GLN A 328 -17.38 11.98 34.89
CA GLN A 328 -16.83 10.65 35.19
C GLN A 328 -17.93 9.60 35.33
N ALA A 329 -19.07 9.95 35.95
CA ALA A 329 -20.22 9.07 36.03
C ALA A 329 -20.83 8.77 34.65
N ASN A 330 -20.83 9.72 33.72
CA ASN A 330 -21.27 9.47 32.35
C ASN A 330 -20.26 8.60 31.58
N ALA A 331 -18.96 8.87 31.73
CA ALA A 331 -17.91 8.14 31.07
C ALA A 331 -17.88 6.65 31.45
N THR A 332 -18.12 6.34 32.73
CA THR A 332 -18.14 4.95 33.28
C THR A 332 -19.45 4.20 33.06
N LYS A 333 -20.60 4.88 32.93
CA LYS A 333 -21.92 4.25 32.77
C LYS A 333 -22.14 3.55 31.44
N GLN A 334 -21.39 3.92 30.39
CA GLN A 334 -21.59 3.34 29.06
C GLN A 334 -21.07 1.91 28.92
N ASP A 335 -20.19 1.44 29.83
CA ASP A 335 -19.63 0.07 29.77
C ASP A 335 -20.54 -1.01 30.41
N ASN A 336 -21.59 -0.66 31.15
CA ASN A 336 -22.30 -1.59 32.05
C ASN A 336 -23.85 -1.55 31.99
N PHE A 337 -24.48 -0.90 31.01
CA PHE A 337 -25.95 -0.72 31.01
C PHE A 337 -26.59 -1.08 29.66
N ASP A 338 -26.99 -2.35 29.50
CA ASP A 338 -27.60 -2.81 28.25
C ASP A 338 -28.91 -3.60 28.38
N ASP A 339 -29.60 -3.59 29.54
CA ASP A 339 -30.62 -4.64 29.78
C ASP A 339 -32.10 -4.20 29.88
N ILE A 340 -32.48 -2.91 29.74
CA ILE A 340 -33.90 -2.54 29.95
C ILE A 340 -34.50 -1.55 28.92
N VAL A 341 -33.75 -0.59 28.36
CA VAL A 341 -34.22 0.27 27.26
C VAL A 341 -33.03 0.65 26.38
N GLN A 342 -33.01 0.20 25.13
CA GLN A 342 -32.02 0.67 24.14
C GLN A 342 -32.21 2.19 23.90
N ASP A 343 -31.11 2.93 24.01
CA ASP A 343 -30.92 4.32 23.54
C ASP A 343 -31.55 5.51 24.26
N LYS A 344 -32.25 5.33 25.40
CA LYS A 344 -32.70 6.47 26.23
C LYS A 344 -31.79 6.71 27.44
N GLY A 345 -31.20 7.91 27.52
CA GLY A 345 -30.49 8.41 28.72
C GLY A 345 -28.97 8.24 28.73
N LYS A 346 -28.33 7.84 27.61
CA LYS A 346 -26.88 7.63 27.51
C LYS A 346 -26.06 8.91 27.24
N SER A 347 -26.72 10.03 26.93
CA SER A 347 -26.07 11.31 26.56
C SER A 347 -26.10 12.33 27.71
N LEU A 348 -24.98 13.06 27.85
CA LEU A 348 -24.86 14.21 28.76
C LEU A 348 -24.86 15.49 27.93
N ILE A 349 -25.81 16.39 28.20
CA ILE A 349 -25.88 17.70 27.56
C ILE A 349 -25.66 18.77 28.63
N GLY A 350 -24.64 19.61 28.42
CA GLY A 350 -24.33 20.75 29.29
C GLY A 350 -24.56 22.06 28.57
N LEU A 351 -25.24 23.01 29.23
CA LEU A 351 -25.43 24.37 28.74
C LEU A 351 -24.60 25.34 29.59
N PHE A 352 -23.61 25.99 28.98
CA PHE A 352 -22.79 27.00 29.64
C PHE A 352 -23.22 28.40 29.19
N THR A 353 -23.85 29.16 30.09
CA THR A 353 -24.28 30.54 29.82
C THR A 353 -23.37 31.56 30.53
N GLY A 354 -23.12 32.69 29.87
CA GLY A 354 -22.33 33.78 30.44
C GLY A 354 -21.75 34.73 29.38
N PRO A 355 -21.12 35.84 29.80
CA PRO A 355 -20.47 36.80 28.90
C PRO A 355 -19.37 36.16 28.02
N PRO A 356 -19.00 36.76 26.87
CA PRO A 356 -17.84 36.30 26.08
C PRO A 356 -16.55 36.37 26.90
N GLY A 357 -15.62 35.45 26.66
CA GLY A 357 -14.29 35.43 27.32
C GLY A 357 -14.22 34.75 28.69
N VAL A 358 -15.32 34.25 29.26
CA VAL A 358 -15.33 33.59 30.59
C VAL A 358 -14.91 32.11 30.59
N GLY A 359 -14.30 31.63 29.51
CA GLY A 359 -13.77 30.25 29.43
C GLY A 359 -14.81 29.15 29.16
N LYS A 360 -15.94 29.46 28.50
CA LYS A 360 -16.97 28.45 28.15
C LYS A 360 -16.42 27.34 27.25
N THR A 361 -15.72 27.71 26.18
CA THR A 361 -15.04 26.78 25.26
C THR A 361 -13.98 25.95 26.00
N LEU A 362 -13.16 26.61 26.82
CA LEU A 362 -12.15 25.95 27.65
C LEU A 362 -12.79 24.95 28.62
N THR A 363 -13.98 25.23 29.14
CA THR A 363 -14.70 24.32 30.04
C THR A 363 -15.08 23.03 29.29
N ALA A 364 -15.54 23.12 28.04
CA ALA A 364 -15.86 21.94 27.23
C ALA A 364 -14.62 21.09 26.90
N GLU A 365 -13.50 21.73 26.58
CA GLU A 365 -12.21 21.05 26.36
C GLU A 365 -11.73 20.32 27.63
N VAL A 366 -11.82 20.98 28.79
CA VAL A 366 -11.53 20.37 30.09
C VAL A 366 -12.44 19.17 30.39
N MET A 367 -13.74 19.24 30.04
CA MET A 367 -14.63 18.09 30.21
C MET A 367 -14.22 16.92 29.32
N ALA A 368 -13.69 17.17 28.12
CA ALA A 368 -13.18 16.13 27.24
C ALA A 368 -11.94 15.41 27.82
N GLU A 369 -11.02 16.17 28.42
CA GLU A 369 -9.86 15.62 29.13
C GLU A 369 -10.25 14.75 30.32
N ILE A 370 -11.25 15.17 31.11
CA ILE A 370 -11.75 14.39 32.26
C ILE A 370 -12.49 13.13 31.81
N ALA A 371 -13.19 13.22 30.68
CA ALA A 371 -13.92 12.09 30.11
C ALA A 371 -13.02 11.08 29.38
N GLU A 372 -11.75 11.43 29.15
CA GLU A 372 -10.82 10.69 28.29
C GLU A 372 -11.40 10.48 26.87
N ARG A 373 -12.00 11.53 26.30
CA ARG A 373 -12.72 11.50 25.02
C ARG A 373 -12.22 12.58 24.07
N PRO A 374 -12.24 12.31 22.74
CA PRO A 374 -11.83 13.32 21.78
C PRO A 374 -12.74 14.55 21.85
N PHE A 375 -12.14 15.73 21.70
CA PHE A 375 -12.86 17.00 21.64
C PHE A 375 -13.10 17.41 20.19
N ALA A 376 -14.35 17.74 19.85
CA ALA A 376 -14.72 18.24 18.53
C ALA A 376 -15.54 19.52 18.66
N THR A 377 -15.26 20.48 17.78
CA THR A 377 -16.04 21.72 17.66
C THR A 377 -16.75 21.72 16.31
N THR A 378 -17.96 22.28 16.26
CA THR A 378 -18.77 22.29 15.02
C THR A 378 -19.38 23.67 14.83
N ALA A 379 -19.50 24.09 13.57
CA ALA A 379 -20.10 25.37 13.22
C ALA A 379 -21.64 25.31 13.31
N GLN A 380 -22.21 26.50 13.46
CA GLN A 380 -23.61 26.87 13.72
C GLN A 380 -24.73 26.26 12.84
N LYS A 381 -24.42 25.39 11.87
CA LYS A 381 -25.41 24.79 10.94
C LYS A 381 -25.27 23.28 10.74
N ALA A 382 -24.44 22.61 11.55
CA ALA A 382 -24.08 21.21 11.31
C ALA A 382 -24.42 20.29 12.49
N LEU A 383 -25.62 20.41 13.06
CA LEU A 383 -26.08 19.56 14.18
C LEU A 383 -26.00 18.06 13.85
N ASP A 384 -26.40 17.67 12.63
CA ASP A 384 -26.32 16.27 12.21
C ASP A 384 -24.86 15.77 12.16
N SER A 385 -23.93 16.61 11.69
CA SER A 385 -22.50 16.29 11.70
C SER A 385 -21.93 16.26 13.11
N ALA A 386 -22.41 17.12 14.01
CA ALA A 386 -22.05 17.13 15.42
C ALA A 386 -22.45 15.82 16.11
N LEU A 387 -23.68 15.36 15.87
CA LEU A 387 -24.22 14.13 16.42
C LEU A 387 -23.55 12.89 15.81
N ASP A 388 -23.23 12.92 14.53
CA ASP A 388 -22.47 11.86 13.85
C ASP A 388 -21.05 11.74 14.42
N LEU A 389 -20.34 12.86 14.65
CA LEU A 389 -19.03 12.85 15.29
C LEU A 389 -19.11 12.34 16.74
N GLY A 390 -20.08 12.83 17.51
CA GLY A 390 -20.30 12.43 18.90
C GLY A 390 -20.63 10.94 19.03
N SER A 391 -21.47 10.39 18.15
CA SER A 391 -21.86 8.98 18.18
C SER A 391 -20.75 8.05 17.67
N ARG A 392 -20.09 8.39 16.55
CA ARG A 392 -19.05 7.53 15.94
C ARG A 392 -17.78 7.45 16.77
N TRP A 393 -17.37 8.55 17.39
CA TRP A 393 -16.08 8.66 18.07
C TRP A 393 -16.19 8.72 19.59
N ASN A 394 -17.40 8.63 20.14
CA ASN A 394 -17.70 8.89 21.55
C ASN A 394 -17.09 10.24 22.00
N ALA A 395 -17.22 11.26 21.16
CA ALA A 395 -16.54 12.55 21.34
C ALA A 395 -17.32 13.51 22.25
N VAL A 396 -16.61 14.38 22.96
CA VAL A 396 -17.20 15.59 23.54
C VAL A 396 -17.33 16.63 22.44
N VAL A 397 -18.56 17.00 22.13
CA VAL A 397 -18.86 17.92 21.02
C VAL A 397 -19.33 19.25 21.57
N LEU A 398 -18.64 20.33 21.20
CA LEU A 398 -19.04 21.69 21.50
C LEU A 398 -19.85 22.29 20.32
N LEU A 399 -21.08 22.68 20.62
CA LEU A 399 -21.93 23.49 19.76
C LEU A 399 -21.75 24.96 20.17
N ASP A 400 -21.03 25.72 19.35
CA ASP A 400 -20.85 27.16 19.60
C ASP A 400 -22.08 27.95 19.10
N GLU A 401 -22.45 29.01 19.82
CA GLU A 401 -23.59 29.90 19.50
C GLU A 401 -24.92 29.15 19.26
N ALA A 402 -25.29 28.29 20.22
CA ALA A 402 -26.48 27.42 20.14
C ALA A 402 -27.84 28.14 20.18
N ASP A 403 -27.86 29.43 20.52
CA ASP A 403 -29.06 30.28 20.57
C ASP A 403 -29.72 30.49 19.18
N VAL A 404 -28.95 30.31 18.10
CA VAL A 404 -29.45 30.36 16.72
C VAL A 404 -30.35 29.16 16.37
N PHE A 405 -30.32 28.08 17.15
CA PHE A 405 -31.18 26.89 16.95
C PHE A 405 -32.54 27.00 17.64
N SER A 406 -32.86 28.13 18.27
CA SER A 406 -34.16 28.31 18.92
C SER A 406 -35.26 28.36 17.85
N PRO A 407 -36.26 27.46 17.87
CA PRO A 407 -37.40 27.59 16.99
C PRO A 407 -38.09 28.91 17.34
N ASN A 408 -38.25 29.79 16.35
CA ASN A 408 -39.22 30.87 16.45
C ASN A 408 -40.60 30.21 16.56
N THR A 409 -41.04 29.86 17.78
CA THR A 409 -42.45 29.75 18.09
C THR A 409 -43.02 31.16 18.03
N THR A 410 -43.30 31.62 16.81
CA THR A 410 -44.33 32.63 16.59
C THR A 410 -45.65 32.02 17.03
N THR A 411 -45.94 32.11 18.32
CA THR A 411 -47.32 32.22 18.81
C THR A 411 -47.89 33.48 18.18
N LYS A 412 -48.56 33.30 17.03
CA LYS A 412 -49.53 34.28 16.55
C LYS A 412 -50.66 34.29 17.57
N THR A 413 -50.69 35.32 18.42
CA THR A 413 -51.89 35.76 19.14
C THR A 413 -53.00 36.13 18.19
#